data_AF-A0A1V5F4T7-F1
#
_entry.id   AF-A0A1V5F4T7-F1
#
_cell.length_a   1.000
_cell.length_b   1.000
_cell.length_c   1.000
_cell.angle_alpha   90.00
_cell.angle_beta   90.00
_cell.angle_gamma   90.00
#
_symmetry.space_group_name_H-M   'P 1'
#
loop_
_entity.id
_entity.type
_entity.pdbx_description
1 polymer ?
#
loop_
_entity_poly.entity_id
_entity_poly.type
_entity_poly.pdbx_seq_one_letter_code
_entity_poly.pdbx_strand_id
1 'polypeptide(L)' 'MKDFLPYLGSIIILIGVALLAYYQFGGHPSNLILGTAGILMIVGFFTHLFLNKKIVE' A
#
# COMPACT_ATOMS: atom_id res chain seq x y z
N MET A 1 10.07 -0.40 -17.75
CA MET A 1 8.94 -0.96 -16.96
C MET A 1 9.39 -2.07 -16.00
N LYS A 2 10.37 -2.93 -16.37
CA LYS A 2 10.91 -3.96 -15.47
C LYS A 2 11.52 -3.40 -14.18
N ASP A 3 12.13 -2.22 -14.24
CA ASP A 3 12.80 -1.60 -13.09
C ASP A 3 11.83 -1.00 -12.06
N PHE A 4 10.58 -0.76 -12.45
CA PHE A 4 9.56 -0.17 -11.58
C PHE A 4 8.74 -1.22 -10.82
N LEU A 5 8.69 -2.44 -11.35
CA LEU A 5 7.98 -3.56 -10.77
C LEU A 5 8.40 -3.89 -9.32
N PRO A 6 9.71 -3.91 -8.95
CA PRO A 6 10.10 -4.19 -7.56
C PRO A 6 9.57 -3.16 -6.54
N TYR A 7 9.32 -1.93 -6.97
CA TYR A 7 8.83 -0.85 -6.10
C TYR A 7 7.31 -0.81 -5.98
N LEU A 8 6.59 -1.58 -6.79
CA LEU A 8 5.13 -1.52 -6.87
C LEU A 8 4.46 -1.79 -5.52
N GLY A 9 4.93 -2.79 -4.78
CA GLY A 9 4.41 -3.10 -3.45
C GLY A 9 4.60 -1.94 -2.47
N SER A 10 5.78 -1.32 -2.47
CA SER A 10 6.08 -0.16 -1.62
C SER A 10 5.22 1.06 -1.99
N ILE A 11 4.98 1.30 -3.29
CA ILE A 11 4.10 2.37 -3.76
C ILE A 11 2.66 2.14 -3.28
N ILE A 12 2.15 0.92 -3.38
CA ILE A 12 0.79 0.58 -2.91
C ILE A 12 0.66 0.84 -1.40
N ILE A 13 1.68 0.47 -0.61
CA ILE A 13 1.71 0.77 0.83
C ILE A 13 1.68 2.28 1.07
N LEU A 14 2.48 3.07 0.35
CA LEU A 14 2.52 4.53 0.51
C LEU A 14 1.15 5.19 0.20
N ILE A 15 0.43 4.68 -0.79
CA ILE A 15 -0.94 5.13 -1.08
C ILE A 15 -1.87 4.80 0.11
N GLY A 16 -1.77 3.60 0.67
CA GLY A 16 -2.51 3.21 1.88
C GLY A 16 -2.23 4.15 3.06
N VAL A 17 -0.95 4.47 3.30
CA VAL A 17 -0.53 5.42 4.34
C VAL A 17 -1.10 6.82 4.09
N ALA A 18 -1.10 7.29 2.84
CA ALA A 18 -1.69 8.58 2.49
C ALA A 18 -3.21 8.61 2.75
N LEU A 19 -3.93 7.51 2.48
CA LEU A 19 -5.34 7.40 2.84
C LEU A 19 -5.56 7.43 4.36
N LEU A 20 -4.71 6.77 5.15
CA LEU A 20 -4.79 6.83 6.62
C LEU A 20 -4.52 8.24 7.14
N ALA A 21 -3.55 8.93 6.55
CA ALA A 21 -3.28 10.33 6.86
C ALA A 21 -4.48 11.21 6.52
N TYR A 22 -5.10 11.01 5.35
CA TYR A 22 -6.31 11.73 4.97
C TYR A 22 -7.49 11.43 5.91
N TYR A 23 -7.68 10.17 6.32
CA TYR A 23 -8.70 9.78 7.30
C TYR A 23 -8.49 10.49 8.65
N GLN A 24 -7.25 10.46 9.17
CA GLN A 24 -6.94 10.97 10.50
C GLN A 24 -6.85 12.51 10.55
N PHE A 25 -6.15 13.13 9.60
CA PHE A 25 -5.90 14.57 9.60
C PHE A 25 -6.96 15.37 8.83
N GLY A 26 -7.71 14.73 7.92
CA GLY A 26 -8.80 15.38 7.19
C GLY A 26 -10.11 15.48 7.97
N GLY A 27 -10.23 14.83 9.13
CA GLY A 27 -11.46 14.84 9.93
C GLY A 27 -12.64 14.15 9.23
N HIS A 28 -12.36 13.18 8.35
CA HIS A 28 -13.36 12.41 7.61
C HIS A 28 -13.41 10.96 8.12
N PRO A 29 -14.08 10.69 9.26
CA PRO A 29 -14.22 9.34 9.79
C PRO A 29 -15.18 8.53 8.91
N SER A 30 -14.62 7.93 7.86
CA SER A 30 -15.32 7.06 6.92
C SER A 30 -14.75 5.64 6.99
N ASN A 31 -15.60 4.70 7.38
CA ASN A 31 -15.25 3.28 7.42
C ASN A 31 -14.83 2.74 6.04
N LEU A 32 -15.33 3.35 4.95
CA LEU A 32 -14.90 3.05 3.60
C LEU A 32 -13.43 3.41 3.39
N ILE A 33 -13.00 4.61 3.81
CA ILE A 33 -11.60 5.06 3.68
C ILE A 33 -10.68 4.20 4.55
N LEU A 34 -11.09 3.91 5.78
CA LEU A 34 -10.30 3.06 6.67
C LEU A 34 -10.20 1.63 6.12
N GLY A 35 -11.29 1.08 5.60
CA GLY A 35 -11.34 -0.24 4.99
C GLY A 35 -10.48 -0.34 3.72
N THR A 36 -10.57 0.63 2.82
CA THR A 36 -9.74 0.65 1.60
C THR A 36 -8.26 0.82 1.93
N ALA A 37 -7.91 1.68 2.90
CA ALA A 37 -6.54 1.82 3.37
C ALA A 37 -6.00 0.52 3.96
N GLY A 38 -6.78 -0.18 4.78
CA GLY A 38 -6.41 -1.49 5.34
C GLY A 38 -6.15 -2.53 4.25
N ILE A 39 -7.04 -2.62 3.25
CA ILE A 39 -6.87 -3.53 2.11
C ILE A 39 -5.60 -3.19 1.33
N LEU A 40 -5.34 -1.91 1.05
CA LEU A 40 -4.13 -1.46 0.34
C LEU A 40 -2.85 -1.81 1.10
N MET A 41 -2.84 -1.68 2.44
CA MET A 41 -1.69 -2.07 3.26
C MET A 41 -1.40 -3.58 3.13
N ILE A 42 -2.43 -4.42 3.20
CA ILE A 42 -2.30 -5.88 3.07
C ILE A 42 -1.82 -6.25 1.65
N VAL A 43 -2.50 -5.75 0.62
CA VAL A 43 -2.18 -6.04 -0.79
C VAL A 43 -0.78 -5.54 -1.13
N GLY A 44 -0.41 -4.33 -0.70
CA GLY A 44 0.90 -3.76 -0.91
C GLY A 44 2.01 -4.56 -0.23
N PHE A 45 1.78 -5.05 0.99
CA PHE A 45 2.72 -5.93 1.70
C PHE A 45 2.93 -7.25 0.93
N PHE A 46 1.86 -7.94 0.55
CA PHE A 46 2.00 -9.19 -0.21
C PHE A 46 2.63 -8.95 -1.58
N THR A 47 2.27 -7.87 -2.27
CA THR A 47 2.88 -7.49 -3.55
C THR A 47 4.37 -7.24 -3.39
N HIS A 48 4.78 -6.50 -2.35
CA HIS A 48 6.19 -6.26 -2.03
C HIS A 48 6.91 -7.59 -1.75
N LEU A 49 6.31 -8.46 -0.93
CA LEU A 49 6.87 -9.76 -0.59
C LEU A 49 7.06 -10.64 -1.84
N PHE A 50 6.02 -10.83 -2.67
CA PHE A 50 6.11 -11.71 -3.84
C PHE A 50 7.05 -11.18 -4.94
N LEU A 51 7.09 -9.86 -5.14
CA LEU A 51 7.96 -9.26 -6.15
C LEU A 51 9.43 -9.25 -5.72
N ASN A 52 9.72 -9.03 -4.44
CA ASN A 52 11.09 -9.02 -3.94
C ASN A 52 11.61 -10.41 -3.55
N LYS A 53 10.74 -11.38 -3.22
CA LYS A 53 11.15 -12.76 -2.93
C LYS A 53 11.88 -13.43 -4.10
N LYS A 54 11.59 -13.03 -5.35
CA LYS A 54 12.32 -13.52 -6.55
C LYS A 54 13.63 -12.79 -6.86
N ILE A 55 13.90 -11.66 -6.21
CA ILE A 55 15.10 -10.84 -6.47
C ILE A 55 16.21 -11.18 -5.46
N VAL A 56 15.86 -11.82 -4.34
CA VAL A 56 16.79 -12.21 -3.27
C VAL A 56 17.31 -13.65 -3.42
N GLU A 57 16.80 -14.43 -4.37
CA GLU A 57 17.42 -15.68 -4.87
C GLU A 57 18.21 -15.42 -6.15
#